data_AF-A0A3S0C0W7-F1
#
_entry.id   AF-A0A3S0C0W7-F1
#
_cell.length_a   1.000
_cell.length_b   1.000
_cell.length_c   1.000
_cell.angle_alpha   90.00
_cell.angle_beta   90.00
_cell.angle_gamma   90.00
#
_symmetry.space_group_name_H-M   'P 1'
#
loop_
_entity.id
_entity.type
_entity.pdbx_description
1 polymer ?
#
loop_
_entity_poly.entity_id
_entity_poly.type
_entity_poly.pdbx_seq_one_letter_code
_entity_poly.pdbx_strand_id
1 'polypeptide(L)'
;MKIILYQSDYNGEQRAILTKCRNMKFDASRLTPYIDCFKMRLAYLAYKNGDDITRYLKDFNHDQLHEIRLGMMMKVDVSQYADTKLLAEDMYLKRISLEDKEILNKA
;
A
#
# COMPACT_ATOMS: atom_id res chain seq x y z
N MET A 1 -18.72 28.75 -1.87
CA MET A 1 -19.03 27.61 -0.98
C MET A 1 -18.68 26.33 -1.75
N LYS A 2 -17.47 25.78 -1.56
CA LYS A 2 -17.01 24.56 -2.24
C LYS A 2 -17.63 23.35 -1.56
N ILE A 3 -18.84 22.99 -1.97
CA ILE A 3 -19.44 21.71 -1.58
C ILE A 3 -18.60 20.63 -2.24
N ILE A 4 -18.03 19.77 -1.40
CA ILE A 4 -17.07 18.73 -1.71
C ILE A 4 -17.76 17.71 -2.64
N LEU A 5 -17.52 17.82 -3.94
CA LEU A 5 -17.98 16.84 -4.94
C LEU A 5 -17.23 15.50 -4.88
N TYR A 6 -16.25 15.33 -3.99
CA TYR A 6 -15.42 14.13 -3.97
C TYR A 6 -16.17 12.83 -3.64
N GLN A 7 -17.33 12.87 -2.97
CA GLN A 7 -18.00 11.64 -2.52
C GLN A 7 -18.81 10.89 -3.60
N SER A 8 -19.21 11.56 -4.68
CA SER A 8 -19.94 10.93 -5.80
C SER A 8 -19.06 10.05 -6.67
N ASP A 9 -17.76 10.33 -6.69
CA ASP A 9 -16.82 9.68 -7.62
C ASP A 9 -16.32 8.34 -7.09
N TYR A 10 -16.45 8.09 -5.78
CA TYR A 10 -16.12 6.79 -5.19
C TYR A 10 -17.26 5.78 -5.40
N ASN A 11 -16.93 4.54 -5.71
CA ASN A 11 -17.88 3.43 -5.69
C ASN A 11 -18.19 2.95 -4.25
N GLY A 12 -19.13 2.02 -4.11
CA GLY A 12 -19.57 1.50 -2.80
C GLY A 12 -18.43 0.90 -1.98
N GLU A 13 -17.55 0.12 -2.60
CA GLU A 13 -16.41 -0.52 -1.94
C GLU A 13 -15.36 0.48 -1.46
N GLN A 14 -15.04 1.47 -2.31
CA GLN A 14 -14.13 2.55 -1.94
C GLN A 14 -14.68 3.34 -0.75
N ARG A 15 -15.99 3.66 -0.73
CA ARG A 15 -16.64 4.33 0.40
C ARG A 15 -16.61 3.48 1.68
N ALA A 16 -16.80 2.16 1.58
CA ALA A 16 -16.70 1.27 2.72
C ALA A 16 -15.30 1.29 3.33
N ILE A 17 -14.26 1.35 2.50
CA ILE A 17 -12.87 1.49 2.95
C ILE A 17 -12.65 2.85 3.61
N LEU A 18 -13.04 3.96 2.97
CA LEU A 18 -12.91 5.31 3.54
C LEU A 18 -13.62 5.44 4.90
N THR A 19 -14.76 4.77 5.07
CA THR A 19 -15.49 4.73 6.34
C THR A 19 -14.68 4.02 7.42
N LYS A 20 -14.07 2.87 7.10
CA LYS A 20 -13.15 2.15 8.00
C LYS A 20 -11.92 3.01 8.35
N CYS A 21 -11.35 3.70 7.36
CA CYS A 21 -10.22 4.62 7.54
C CYS A 21 -10.56 5.72 8.55
N ARG A 22 -11.72 6.37 8.37
CA ARG A 22 -12.22 7.43 9.27
C ARG A 22 -12.38 6.93 10.70
N ASN A 23 -12.94 5.74 10.89
CA ASN A 23 -13.14 5.14 12.21
C ASN A 23 -11.80 4.87 12.93
N MET A 24 -10.72 4.63 12.19
CA MET A 24 -9.37 4.41 12.72
C MET A 24 -8.52 5.68 12.79
N LYS A 25 -9.08 6.86 12.51
CA LYS A 25 -8.34 8.13 12.37
C LYS A 25 -7.18 8.03 11.37
N PHE A 26 -7.29 7.15 10.37
CA PHE A 26 -6.35 7.07 9.26
C PHE A 26 -6.59 8.21 8.29
N ASP A 27 -5.54 8.96 7.97
CA ASP A 27 -5.60 9.98 6.93
C ASP A 27 -5.69 9.34 5.54
N ALA A 28 -6.92 9.21 5.06
CA ALA A 28 -7.23 8.69 3.74
C ALA A 28 -7.22 9.78 2.64
N SER A 29 -6.67 10.97 2.88
CA SER A 29 -6.63 12.06 1.89
C SER A 29 -5.96 11.68 0.57
N ARG A 30 -5.01 10.74 0.61
CA ARG A 30 -4.30 10.20 -0.56
C ARG A 30 -5.06 9.11 -1.31
N LEU A 31 -6.16 8.60 -0.74
CA LEU A 31 -6.99 7.57 -1.38
C LEU A 31 -8.03 8.21 -2.31
N THR A 32 -7.60 8.63 -3.49
CA THR A 32 -8.45 9.29 -4.50
C THR A 32 -9.43 8.33 -5.20
N PRO A 33 -10.51 8.82 -5.86
CA PRO A 33 -11.50 7.96 -6.52
C PRO A 33 -10.94 7.09 -7.65
N TYR A 34 -9.82 7.50 -8.24
CA TYR A 34 -9.14 6.78 -9.32
C TYR A 34 -8.35 5.56 -8.82
N ILE A 35 -8.13 5.44 -7.51
CA ILE A 35 -7.47 4.28 -6.90
C ILE A 35 -8.53 3.22 -6.64
N ASP A 36 -8.41 2.05 -7.25
CA ASP A 36 -9.39 0.98 -7.05
C ASP A 36 -9.45 0.50 -5.57
N CYS A 37 -10.55 -0.16 -5.22
CA CYS A 37 -10.81 -0.58 -3.85
C CYS A 37 -9.79 -1.60 -3.32
N PHE A 38 -9.17 -2.43 -4.17
CA PHE A 38 -8.15 -3.39 -3.72
C PHE A 38 -6.87 -2.66 -3.29
N LYS A 39 -6.43 -1.66 -4.06
CA LYS A 39 -5.30 -0.81 -3.68
C LYS A 39 -5.58 -0.02 -2.40
N MET A 40 -6.77 0.56 -2.26
CA MET A 40 -7.18 1.24 -1.03
C MET A 40 -7.17 0.30 0.18
N ARG A 41 -7.61 -0.96 -0.02
CA ARG A 41 -7.59 -1.98 1.03
C ARG A 41 -6.16 -2.36 1.44
N LEU A 42 -5.24 -2.50 0.49
CA LEU A 42 -3.82 -2.74 0.78
C LEU A 42 -3.22 -1.60 1.61
N ALA A 43 -3.52 -0.34 1.25
CA ALA A 43 -3.06 0.83 2.00
C ALA A 43 -3.60 0.85 3.44
N TYR A 44 -4.89 0.55 3.61
CA TYR A 44 -5.51 0.45 4.93
C TYR A 44 -4.89 -0.66 5.79
N LEU A 45 -4.58 -1.83 5.20
CA LEU A 45 -3.92 -2.93 5.92
C LEU A 45 -2.47 -2.57 6.29
N ALA A 46 -1.73 -1.90 5.40
CA ALA A 46 -0.39 -1.39 5.70
C ALA A 46 -0.45 -0.41 6.89
N TYR A 47 -1.38 0.54 6.87
CA TYR A 47 -1.55 1.50 7.95
C TYR A 47 -1.87 0.84 9.29
N LYS A 48 -2.71 -0.21 9.29
CA LYS A 48 -2.99 -1.00 10.50
C LYS A 48 -1.73 -1.62 11.12
N ASN A 49 -0.72 -1.92 10.29
CA ASN A 49 0.58 -2.44 10.72
C ASN A 49 1.61 -1.32 11.01
N GLY A 50 1.21 -0.05 10.93
CA GLY A 50 2.08 1.10 11.14
C GLY A 50 2.92 1.51 9.92
N ASP A 51 2.62 0.97 8.74
CA ASP A 51 3.33 1.25 7.49
C ASP A 51 2.48 2.14 6.54
N ASP A 52 3.14 2.94 5.69
CA ASP A 52 2.47 3.81 4.71
C ASP A 52 2.95 3.52 3.27
N ILE A 53 2.08 2.87 2.50
CA ILE A 53 2.29 2.57 1.08
C ILE A 53 1.54 3.51 0.14
N THR A 54 0.91 4.58 0.64
CA THR A 54 0.06 5.46 -0.18
C THR A 54 0.78 6.07 -1.37
N ARG A 55 2.10 6.30 -1.24
CA ARG A 55 2.96 6.81 -2.32
C ARG A 55 3.07 5.88 -3.54
N TYR A 56 2.84 4.58 -3.37
CA TYR A 56 3.00 3.58 -4.44
C TYR A 56 1.68 3.27 -5.16
N LEU A 57 0.53 3.70 -4.62
CA LEU A 57 -0.79 3.27 -5.11
C LEU A 57 -1.07 3.67 -6.55
N LYS A 58 -0.49 4.78 -7.00
CA LYS A 58 -0.71 5.30 -8.34
C LYS A 58 -0.02 4.46 -9.40
N ASP A 59 1.27 4.16 -9.19
CA ASP A 59 2.15 3.67 -10.25
C ASP A 59 2.35 2.14 -10.22
N PHE A 60 2.07 1.50 -9.08
CA PHE A 60 2.26 0.06 -8.90
C PHE A 60 0.93 -0.70 -9.02
N ASN A 61 0.98 -1.91 -9.56
CA ASN A 61 -0.18 -2.81 -9.62
C ASN A 61 -0.44 -3.51 -8.28
N HIS A 62 -1.53 -4.28 -8.17
CA HIS A 62 -1.92 -4.95 -6.92
C HIS A 62 -0.85 -5.90 -6.37
N ASP A 63 -0.21 -6.67 -7.25
CA ASP A 63 0.77 -7.68 -6.86
C ASP A 63 2.07 -7.01 -6.40
N GLN A 64 2.54 -5.99 -7.13
CA GLN A 64 3.70 -5.20 -6.71
C GLN A 64 3.44 -4.47 -5.37
N LEU A 65 2.24 -3.94 -5.15
CA LEU A 65 1.85 -3.32 -3.87
C LEU A 65 1.80 -4.34 -2.73
N HIS A 66 1.43 -5.58 -3.03
CA HIS A 66 1.47 -6.67 -2.05
C HIS A 66 2.91 -6.92 -1.58
N GLU A 67 3.85 -6.96 -2.51
CA GLU A 67 5.28 -7.12 -2.24
C GLU A 67 5.86 -5.96 -1.44
N ILE A 68 5.51 -4.72 -1.78
CA ILE A 68 5.90 -3.52 -1.01
C ILE A 68 5.36 -3.60 0.42
N ARG A 69 4.08 -3.94 0.59
CA ARG A 69 3.46 -4.07 1.91
C ARG A 69 4.15 -5.13 2.76
N LEU A 70 4.48 -6.29 2.18
CA LEU A 70 5.17 -7.36 2.90
C LEU A 70 6.59 -6.95 3.32
N GLY A 71 7.35 -6.29 2.44
CA GLY A 71 8.70 -5.85 2.82
C GLY A 71 8.69 -4.80 3.93
N MET A 72 7.75 -3.85 3.91
CA MET A 72 7.60 -2.89 5.03
C MET A 72 7.23 -3.59 6.34
N MET A 73 6.34 -4.58 6.27
CA MET A 73 5.93 -5.37 7.43
C MET A 73 7.11 -6.15 8.05
N MET A 74 8.00 -6.67 7.20
CA MET A 74 9.23 -7.37 7.62
C MET A 74 10.39 -6.41 7.94
N LYS A 75 10.17 -5.10 7.86
CA LYS A 75 11.17 -4.05 8.09
C LYS A 75 12.42 -4.16 7.20
N VAL A 76 12.26 -4.69 5.99
CA VAL A 76 13.29 -4.62 4.95
C VAL A 76 13.17 -3.32 4.17
N ASP A 77 14.29 -2.88 3.58
CA ASP A 77 14.34 -1.65 2.80
C ASP A 77 13.67 -1.83 1.43
N VAL A 78 12.40 -1.40 1.36
CA VAL A 78 11.58 -1.46 0.16
C VAL A 78 12.13 -0.62 -1.00
N SER A 79 12.95 0.41 -0.72
CA SER A 79 13.52 1.25 -1.79
C SER A 79 14.51 0.49 -2.69
N GLN A 80 15.02 -0.66 -2.23
CA GLN A 80 15.96 -1.49 -3.00
C GLN A 80 15.29 -2.31 -4.11
N TYR A 81 13.97 -2.50 -4.05
CA TYR A 81 13.26 -3.35 -5.00
C TYR A 81 11.91 -2.80 -5.48
N ALA A 82 11.38 -1.73 -4.89
CA ALA A 82 10.17 -1.07 -5.38
C ALA A 82 10.44 -0.31 -6.68
N ASP A 83 10.33 -1.02 -7.80
CA ASP A 83 10.44 -0.47 -9.14
C ASP A 83 9.24 -0.92 -10.00
N THR A 84 8.53 0.07 -10.56
CA THR A 84 7.40 -0.14 -11.47
C THR A 84 7.73 -0.99 -12.70
N LYS A 85 9.02 -1.04 -13.10
CA LYS A 85 9.49 -1.81 -14.26
C LYS A 85 9.72 -3.29 -13.94
N LEU A 86 9.79 -3.66 -12.67
CA LEU A 86 9.96 -5.04 -12.25
C LEU A 86 8.62 -5.76 -12.19
N LEU A 87 8.61 -7.05 -12.53
CA LEU A 87 7.45 -7.88 -12.25
C LEU A 87 7.34 -8.12 -10.73
N ALA A 88 6.13 -8.40 -10.26
CA ALA A 88 5.92 -8.72 -8.85
C ALA A 88 6.75 -9.95 -8.39
N GLU A 89 6.98 -10.90 -9.30
CA GLU A 89 7.84 -12.07 -9.06
C GLU A 89 9.31 -11.67 -8.82
N ASP A 90 9.84 -10.71 -9.59
CA ASP A 90 11.20 -10.19 -9.38
C ASP A 90 11.31 -9.42 -8.05
N MET A 91 10.28 -8.65 -7.72
CA MET A 91 10.17 -7.95 -6.44
C MET A 91 10.14 -8.93 -5.27
N TYR A 92 9.40 -10.04 -5.40
CA TYR A 92 9.36 -11.12 -4.42
C TYR A 92 10.74 -11.72 -4.18
N LEU A 93 11.47 -12.09 -5.24
CA LEU A 93 12.81 -12.69 -5.10
C LEU A 93 13.79 -11.73 -4.41
N LYS A 94 13.72 -10.43 -4.76
CA LYS A 94 14.52 -9.40 -4.11
C LYS A 94 14.15 -9.23 -2.64
N ARG A 95 12.85 -9.21 -2.31
CA ARG A 95 12.35 -9.10 -0.93
C ARG A 95 12.87 -10.25 -0.07
N ILE A 96 12.70 -11.51 -0.52
CA ILE A 96 13.21 -12.69 0.20
C ILE A 96 14.73 -12.61 0.43
N SER A 97 15.48 -12.22 -0.61
CA SER A 97 16.94 -12.06 -0.48
C SER A 97 17.36 -11.00 0.55
N LEU A 98 16.53 -9.99 0.79
CA LEU A 98 16.76 -8.96 1.81
C LEU A 98 16.31 -9.44 3.20
N GLU A 99 15.17 -10.13 3.28
CA GLU A 99 14.67 -10.74 4.52
C GLU A 99 15.69 -11.74 5.08
N ASP A 100 16.24 -12.62 4.24
CA ASP A 100 17.25 -13.60 4.66
C ASP A 100 18.52 -12.91 5.21
N LYS A 101 18.98 -11.83 4.56
CA LYS A 101 20.13 -11.05 5.05
C LYS A 101 19.85 -10.42 6.40
N GLU A 102 18.67 -9.84 6.59
CA GLU A 102 18.27 -9.23 7.87
C GLU A 102 18.15 -10.28 8.99
N ILE A 103 17.69 -11.49 8.68
CA ILE A 103 17.61 -12.60 9.63
C ILE A 103 19.02 -13.04 10.03
N LEU A 104 19.92 -13.24 9.06
CA LEU A 104 21.31 -13.63 9.32
C LEU A 104 22.08 -12.58 10.13
N ASN A 105 21.84 -11.29 9.89
CA ASN A 105 22.48 -10.21 10.64
C ASN A 105 22.04 -10.12 12.11
N LYS A 106 20.90 -10.75 12.46
CA LYS A 106 20.32 -10.73 13.82
C LYS A 106 20.53 -12.06 14.58
N ALA A 107 21.06 -13.08 13.91
CA ALA A 107 21.42 -14.38 14.49
C ALA A 107 22.82 -14.33 15.12
#